data_AF-A0A961MEX9-F1
#
_entry.id   AF-A0A961MEX9-F1
#
_cell.length_a   1.000
_cell.length_b   1.000
_cell.length_c   1.000
_cell.angle_alpha   90.00
_cell.angle_beta   90.00
_cell.angle_gamma   90.00
#
_symmetry.space_group_name_H-M   'P 1'
#
loop_
_entity.id
_entity.type
_entity.pdbx_description
1 polymer ?
#
loop_
_entity_poly.entity_id
_entity_poly.type
_entity_poly.pdbx_seq_one_letter_code
_entity_poly.pdbx_strand_id
1 'polypeptide(L)'
;MFAPVSVPLWLLILILLFAGASFLSHFLFPSVRWFFRRRMERAVDELNKRLERPIQPFKLMRRQDHIIRLVYDPQVMEAVATYAREEGVPRSVAFAKAKSYAREIVPGFSTATYFGFAIRVARKLSRLFYSVHLGRGDAQTLRDIDPKSAVVFVMNHRSNMDYVLVTWLAADRSALSYAVGEWARVWPLKALIRAMGAYFIRRRYSSTLYRAVLARYVQMSIQEGVTQAIFPEGGLSLNGAVGKAKKGLLHYIVRDFDPAGERDVVFVPVALNYDRVLEDRMLIKAGETGERRFRVRLSEAAGWAWRLMWQKMRGRFRTFGHAAVCYGAPVSLRGFVTGQADASTEALAETLMVRIRAAVPLLPVPLAAAAVVRTGGTASIRELEHAAGAMVETAQDRGANLHLPGGSVAAALGSGVEALTLRGILQRDGDALRITPGQENTLGYYAASVLQRLSEPDAPGRSRIPDLTLPEPGADPAGMPEFESDGT
;
A
#
# COMPACT_ATOMS: atom_id res chain seq x y z
N MET A 1 -16.15 51.01 -53.60
CA MET A 1 -15.43 49.80 -54.04
C MET A 1 -15.98 48.57 -53.34
N PHE A 2 -17.19 48.12 -53.70
CA PHE A 2 -17.77 46.86 -53.21
C PHE A 2 -18.47 46.17 -54.38
N ALA A 3 -17.68 45.63 -55.31
CA ALA A 3 -18.21 44.76 -56.35
C ALA A 3 -18.34 43.33 -55.78
N PRO A 4 -19.44 42.61 -56.05
CA PRO A 4 -19.61 41.24 -55.56
C PRO A 4 -18.59 40.31 -56.21
N VAL A 5 -17.92 39.50 -55.41
CA VAL A 5 -17.00 38.45 -55.86
C VAL A 5 -17.70 37.11 -55.70
N SER A 6 -17.91 36.39 -56.81
CA SER A 6 -18.51 35.05 -56.79
C SER A 6 -17.46 34.01 -56.37
N VAL A 7 -17.74 33.28 -55.29
CA VAL A 7 -16.85 32.24 -54.76
C VAL A 7 -17.54 30.88 -54.88
N PRO A 8 -16.86 29.81 -55.35
CA PRO A 8 -17.44 28.48 -55.38
C PRO A 8 -17.86 27.99 -53.98
N LEU A 9 -19.04 27.39 -53.86
CA LEU A 9 -19.60 26.95 -52.58
C LEU A 9 -18.66 26.00 -51.80
N TRP A 10 -17.99 25.09 -52.50
CA TRP A 10 -17.03 24.16 -51.88
C TRP A 10 -15.86 24.90 -51.22
N LEU A 11 -15.39 26.00 -51.82
CA LEU A 11 -14.29 26.79 -51.30
C LEU A 11 -14.72 27.58 -50.06
N LEU A 12 -15.95 28.12 -50.06
CA LEU A 12 -16.54 28.76 -48.89
C LEU A 12 -16.67 27.78 -47.71
N ILE A 13 -17.16 26.56 -47.97
CA ILE A 13 -17.25 25.50 -46.95
C ILE A 13 -15.88 25.19 -46.35
N LEU A 14 -14.86 25.05 -47.21
CA LEU A 14 -13.50 24.75 -46.78
C LEU A 14 -12.90 25.89 -45.93
N ILE A 15 -13.11 27.15 -46.34
CA ILE A 15 -12.71 28.34 -45.56
C ILE A 15 -13.39 28.35 -44.19
N LEU A 16 -14.71 28.09 -44.12
CA LEU A 16 -15.45 28.04 -42.86
C LEU A 16 -14.98 26.89 -41.96
N LEU A 17 -14.64 25.75 -42.53
CA LEU A 17 -14.08 24.60 -41.80
C LEU A 17 -12.71 24.94 -41.18
N PHE A 18 -11.82 25.56 -41.95
CA PHE A 18 -10.52 26.01 -41.44
C PHE A 18 -10.66 27.13 -40.42
N ALA A 19 -11.56 28.10 -40.65
CA ALA A 19 -11.85 29.16 -39.69
C ALA A 19 -12.42 28.58 -38.39
N GLY A 20 -13.34 27.61 -38.47
CA GLY A 20 -13.89 26.89 -37.32
C GLY A 20 -12.81 26.10 -36.57
N ALA A 21 -12.00 25.32 -37.27
CA ALA A 21 -10.89 24.57 -36.67
C ALA A 21 -9.85 25.50 -36.02
N SER A 22 -9.55 26.63 -36.66
CA SER A 22 -8.65 27.66 -36.12
C SER A 22 -9.24 28.32 -34.87
N PHE A 23 -10.52 28.69 -34.90
CA PHE A 23 -11.23 29.25 -33.74
C PHE A 23 -11.26 28.26 -32.57
N LEU A 24 -11.60 26.99 -32.83
CA LEU A 24 -11.60 25.94 -31.82
C LEU A 24 -10.20 25.77 -31.20
N SER A 25 -9.16 25.72 -32.03
CA SER A 25 -7.78 25.47 -31.57
C SER A 25 -7.11 26.65 -30.85
N HIS A 26 -7.39 27.89 -31.27
CA HIS A 26 -6.70 29.07 -30.76
C HIS A 26 -7.51 29.86 -29.72
N PHE A 27 -8.84 29.77 -29.72
CA PHE A 27 -9.69 30.54 -28.80
C PHE A 27 -10.47 29.64 -27.84
N LEU A 28 -11.25 28.68 -28.36
CA LEU A 28 -12.13 27.86 -27.51
C LEU A 28 -11.34 26.90 -26.63
N PHE A 29 -10.51 26.02 -27.21
CA PHE A 29 -9.78 25.01 -26.44
C PHE A 29 -8.80 25.62 -25.43
N PRO A 30 -8.04 26.69 -25.72
CA PRO A 30 -7.19 27.33 -24.72
C PRO A 30 -7.98 27.89 -23.54
N SER A 31 -9.11 28.56 -23.80
CA SER A 31 -9.98 29.14 -22.76
C SER A 31 -10.61 28.05 -21.89
N VAL A 32 -11.14 27.00 -22.52
CA VAL A 32 -11.72 25.84 -21.83
C VAL A 32 -10.66 25.12 -20.99
N ARG A 33 -9.46 24.88 -21.54
CA ARG A 33 -8.34 24.28 -20.80
C ARG A 33 -7.93 25.15 -19.60
N TRP A 34 -7.88 26.48 -19.77
CA TRP A 34 -7.57 27.40 -18.67
C TRP A 34 -8.64 27.34 -17.58
N PHE A 35 -9.93 27.36 -17.93
CA PHE A 35 -11.03 27.25 -16.99
C PHE A 35 -10.96 25.96 -16.16
N PHE A 36 -10.79 24.81 -16.81
CA PHE A 36 -10.65 23.53 -16.11
C PHE A 36 -9.38 23.45 -15.28
N ARG A 37 -8.25 23.97 -15.79
CA ARG A 37 -6.99 24.05 -15.03
C ARG A 37 -7.17 24.88 -13.76
N ARG A 38 -7.76 26.07 -13.86
CA ARG A 38 -7.98 26.96 -12.72
C ARG A 38 -8.93 26.36 -11.69
N ARG A 39 -9.97 25.64 -12.14
CA ARG A 39 -10.87 24.89 -11.26
C ARG A 39 -10.15 23.74 -10.55
N MET A 40 -9.26 23.04 -11.25
CA MET A 40 -8.45 21.96 -10.69
C MET A 40 -7.41 22.50 -9.68
N GLU A 41 -6.73 23.61 -9.98
CA GLU A 41 -5.81 24.27 -9.05
C GLU A 41 -6.51 24.63 -7.73
N ARG A 42 -7.68 25.27 -7.79
CA ARG A 42 -8.48 25.57 -6.59
C ARG A 42 -8.90 24.31 -5.82
N ALA A 43 -9.27 23.24 -6.51
CA ALA A 43 -9.64 21.98 -5.88
C ALA A 43 -8.44 21.29 -5.19
N VAL A 44 -7.24 21.42 -5.77
CA VAL A 44 -5.99 20.95 -5.15
C VAL A 44 -5.64 21.79 -3.92
N ASP A 45 -5.79 23.11 -4.00
CA ASP A 45 -5.52 24.01 -2.88
C ASP A 45 -6.47 23.74 -1.69
N GLU A 46 -7.77 23.58 -1.96
CA GLU A 46 -8.76 23.18 -0.95
C GLU A 46 -8.47 21.82 -0.34
N LEU A 47 -8.03 20.86 -1.16
CA LEU A 47 -7.63 19.54 -0.68
C LEU A 47 -6.39 19.63 0.21
N ASN A 48 -5.38 20.40 -0.18
CA ASN A 48 -4.13 20.58 0.58
C ASN A 48 -4.38 21.15 1.98
N LYS A 49 -5.44 21.96 2.17
CA LYS A 49 -5.86 22.46 3.50
C LYS A 49 -6.35 21.35 4.44
N ARG A 50 -6.86 20.24 3.90
CA ARG A 50 -7.45 19.12 4.67
C ARG A 50 -6.46 18.00 4.94
N LEU A 51 -5.37 17.92 4.18
CA LEU A 51 -4.36 16.89 4.35
C LEU A 51 -3.41 17.27 5.48
N GLU A 52 -3.13 16.33 6.37
CA GLU A 52 -2.06 16.48 7.37
C GLU A 52 -0.72 16.84 6.71
N ARG A 53 -0.48 16.31 5.50
CA ARG A 53 0.69 16.63 4.67
C ARG A 53 0.24 17.06 3.27
N PRO A 54 0.44 18.34 2.89
CA PRO A 54 0.10 18.84 1.57
C PRO A 54 0.76 18.03 0.45
N ILE A 55 0.11 17.98 -0.71
CA ILE A 55 0.68 17.35 -1.90
C ILE A 55 1.89 18.16 -2.35
N GLN A 56 3.04 17.50 -2.46
CA GLN A 56 4.28 18.15 -2.86
C GLN A 56 4.15 18.65 -4.31
N PRO A 57 4.65 19.87 -4.64
CA PRO A 57 4.63 20.40 -6.00
C PRO A 57 5.22 19.43 -7.02
N PHE A 58 6.27 18.69 -6.64
CA PHE A 58 6.84 17.61 -7.42
C PHE A 58 5.75 16.64 -7.92
N LYS A 59 4.85 16.13 -7.06
CA LYS A 59 3.78 15.22 -7.52
C LYS A 59 2.80 15.84 -8.50
N LEU A 60 2.64 17.15 -8.50
CA LEU A 60 1.72 17.90 -9.36
C LEU A 60 2.35 18.30 -10.70
N MET A 61 3.68 18.22 -10.82
CA MET A 61 4.37 18.51 -12.07
C MET A 61 3.88 17.57 -13.18
N ARG A 62 3.90 18.07 -14.42
CA ARG A 62 3.57 17.22 -15.56
C ARG A 62 4.59 16.10 -15.64
N ARG A 63 4.10 14.88 -15.88
CA ARG A 63 4.94 13.70 -16.03
C ARG A 63 6.11 13.90 -17.02
N GLN A 64 5.90 14.67 -18.08
CA GLN A 64 6.95 14.94 -19.06
C GLN A 64 8.09 15.78 -18.48
N ASP A 65 7.77 16.75 -17.62
CA ASP A 65 8.76 17.62 -16.97
C ASP A 65 9.59 16.81 -15.96
N HIS A 66 8.96 15.88 -15.24
CA HIS A 66 9.65 14.91 -14.40
C HIS A 66 10.62 14.02 -15.16
N ILE A 67 10.20 13.49 -16.31
CA ILE A 67 11.06 12.64 -17.14
C ILE A 67 12.27 13.44 -17.62
N ILE A 68 12.07 14.70 -18.05
CA ILE A 68 13.17 15.56 -18.48
C ILE A 68 14.11 15.82 -17.30
N ARG A 69 13.60 16.29 -16.17
CA ARG A 69 14.41 16.57 -14.97
C ARG A 69 15.23 15.36 -14.52
N LEU A 70 14.64 14.16 -14.54
CA LEU A 70 15.32 12.93 -14.17
C LEU A 70 16.41 12.51 -15.17
N VAL A 71 16.13 12.60 -16.47
CA VAL A 71 17.06 12.11 -17.51
C VAL A 71 18.28 13.02 -17.65
N TYR A 72 18.12 14.31 -17.38
CA TYR A 72 19.23 15.29 -17.39
C TYR A 72 19.89 15.48 -16.02
N ASP A 73 19.51 14.70 -15.01
CA ASP A 73 20.17 14.73 -13.70
C ASP A 73 21.64 14.27 -13.85
N PRO A 74 22.61 14.95 -13.19
CA PRO A 74 24.03 14.62 -13.31
C PRO A 74 24.36 13.15 -13.04
N GLN A 75 23.75 12.53 -12.01
CA GLN A 75 24.02 11.12 -11.67
C GLN A 75 23.50 10.17 -12.77
N VAL A 76 22.38 10.52 -13.42
CA VAL A 76 21.84 9.74 -14.54
C VAL A 76 22.69 9.91 -15.79
N MET A 77 23.15 11.13 -16.07
CA MET A 77 24.04 11.41 -17.21
C MET A 77 25.39 10.69 -17.08
N GLU A 78 25.92 10.59 -15.87
CA GLU A 78 27.11 9.79 -15.57
C GLU A 78 26.84 8.29 -15.81
N ALA A 79 25.71 7.77 -15.30
CA ALA A 79 25.32 6.39 -15.55
C ALA A 79 25.12 6.08 -17.04
N VAL A 80 24.59 7.04 -17.82
CA VAL A 80 24.47 6.95 -19.28
C VAL A 80 25.85 6.87 -19.93
N ALA A 81 26.81 7.70 -19.50
CA ALA A 81 28.17 7.69 -20.03
C ALA A 81 28.89 6.37 -19.71
N THR A 82 28.73 5.85 -18.50
CA THR A 82 29.30 4.55 -18.09
C THR A 82 28.70 3.41 -18.88
N TYR A 83 27.37 3.34 -19.00
CA TYR A 83 26.68 2.32 -19.80
C TYR A 83 27.09 2.37 -21.29
N ALA A 84 27.25 3.57 -21.86
CA ALA A 84 27.70 3.72 -23.24
C ALA A 84 29.11 3.14 -23.47
N ARG A 85 30.03 3.32 -22.50
CA ARG A 85 31.37 2.73 -22.56
C ARG A 85 31.34 1.21 -22.40
N GLU A 86 30.62 0.71 -21.40
CA GLU A 86 30.57 -0.72 -21.06
C GLU A 86 29.95 -1.57 -22.19
N GLU A 87 28.92 -1.06 -22.84
CA GLU A 87 28.18 -1.77 -23.89
C GLU A 87 28.66 -1.42 -25.31
N GLY A 88 29.63 -0.52 -25.45
CA GLY A 88 30.17 -0.10 -26.75
C GLY A 88 29.15 0.62 -27.65
N VAL A 89 28.15 1.28 -27.08
CA VAL A 89 27.08 1.97 -27.84
C VAL A 89 27.26 3.49 -27.83
N PRO A 90 26.79 4.22 -28.87
CA PRO A 90 26.81 5.67 -28.87
C PRO A 90 26.08 6.27 -27.67
N ARG A 91 26.59 7.38 -27.11
CA ARG A 91 25.97 8.08 -25.97
C ARG A 91 24.51 8.46 -26.22
N SER A 92 24.15 8.81 -27.45
CA SER A 92 22.77 9.12 -27.85
C SER A 92 21.83 7.92 -27.69
N VAL A 93 22.30 6.70 -27.99
CA VAL A 93 21.55 5.45 -27.83
C VAL A 93 21.36 5.12 -26.36
N ALA A 94 22.42 5.22 -25.55
CA ALA A 94 22.36 5.06 -24.10
C ALA A 94 21.40 6.07 -23.45
N PHE A 95 21.44 7.33 -23.88
CA PHE A 95 20.54 8.39 -23.44
C PHE A 95 19.07 8.09 -23.81
N ALA A 96 18.81 7.65 -25.04
CA ALA A 96 17.47 7.24 -25.46
C ALA A 96 16.94 6.07 -24.62
N LYS A 97 17.82 5.13 -24.23
CA LYS A 97 17.49 4.04 -23.32
C LYS A 97 17.13 4.54 -21.93
N ALA A 98 17.92 5.47 -21.36
CA ALA A 98 17.61 6.10 -20.08
C ALA A 98 16.27 6.85 -20.11
N LYS A 99 15.98 7.56 -21.20
CA LYS A 99 14.67 8.22 -21.42
C LYS A 99 13.51 7.23 -21.47
N SER A 100 13.72 6.05 -22.05
CA SER A 100 12.73 4.96 -22.03
C SER A 100 12.50 4.42 -20.62
N TYR A 101 13.58 4.19 -19.85
CA TYR A 101 13.49 3.78 -18.44
C TYR A 101 12.79 4.84 -17.57
N ALA A 102 13.12 6.12 -17.74
CA ALA A 102 12.46 7.21 -17.04
C ALA A 102 10.96 7.27 -17.37
N ARG A 103 10.56 7.10 -18.64
CA ARG A 103 9.13 6.97 -19.00
C ARG A 103 8.49 5.77 -18.31
N GLU A 104 9.16 4.65 -18.19
CA GLU A 104 8.61 3.49 -17.51
C GLU A 104 8.36 3.75 -16.02
N ILE A 105 9.35 4.35 -15.34
CA ILE A 105 9.39 4.60 -13.89
C ILE A 105 8.46 5.75 -13.49
N VAL A 106 8.59 6.92 -14.10
CA VAL A 106 7.90 8.14 -13.66
C VAL A 106 6.38 8.01 -13.83
N PRO A 107 5.59 8.07 -12.74
CA PRO A 107 4.14 7.97 -12.78
C PRO A 107 3.51 9.25 -13.34
N GLY A 108 2.24 9.16 -13.73
CA GLY A 108 1.44 10.33 -14.09
C GLY A 108 0.38 10.51 -13.02
N PHE A 109 0.70 11.24 -11.96
CA PHE A 109 -0.21 11.43 -10.84
C PHE A 109 -1.42 12.27 -11.25
N SER A 110 -2.61 11.84 -10.82
CA SER A 110 -3.87 12.56 -11.05
C SER A 110 -4.58 12.73 -9.72
N THR A 111 -4.63 13.96 -9.22
CA THR A 111 -5.29 14.30 -7.95
C THR A 111 -6.76 13.88 -7.96
N ALA A 112 -7.48 14.13 -9.07
CA ALA A 112 -8.89 13.76 -9.20
C ALA A 112 -9.10 12.24 -9.18
N THR A 113 -8.19 11.47 -9.80
CA THR A 113 -8.28 10.01 -9.78
C THR A 113 -7.96 9.46 -8.39
N TYR A 114 -6.89 9.93 -7.76
CA TYR A 114 -6.47 9.48 -6.43
C TYR A 114 -7.51 9.86 -5.36
N PHE A 115 -7.73 11.16 -5.16
CA PHE A 115 -8.59 11.65 -4.08
C PHE A 115 -10.09 11.52 -4.36
N GLY A 116 -10.49 11.51 -5.63
CA GLY A 116 -11.89 11.36 -6.01
C GLY A 116 -12.34 9.90 -6.12
N PHE A 117 -11.85 9.18 -7.14
CA PHE A 117 -12.36 7.85 -7.48
C PHE A 117 -11.71 6.73 -6.65
N ALA A 118 -10.38 6.70 -6.58
CA ALA A 118 -9.65 5.57 -6.02
C ALA A 118 -9.92 5.38 -4.52
N ILE A 119 -9.87 6.45 -3.72
CA ILE A 119 -10.19 6.37 -2.27
C ILE A 119 -11.61 5.86 -2.04
N ARG A 120 -12.60 6.34 -2.82
CA ARG A 120 -14.00 5.89 -2.67
C ARG A 120 -14.15 4.40 -2.97
N VAL A 121 -13.52 3.94 -4.05
CA VAL A 121 -13.50 2.51 -4.41
C VAL A 121 -12.79 1.70 -3.34
N ALA A 122 -11.63 2.17 -2.88
CA ALA A 122 -10.85 1.50 -1.85
C ALA A 122 -11.65 1.32 -0.55
N ARG A 123 -12.27 2.39 -0.05
CA ARG A 123 -13.14 2.35 1.13
C ARG A 123 -14.31 1.38 0.96
N LYS A 124 -15.00 1.42 -0.19
CA LYS A 124 -16.12 0.51 -0.47
C LYS A 124 -15.68 -0.95 -0.52
N LEU A 125 -14.56 -1.25 -1.17
CA LEU A 125 -14.03 -2.62 -1.26
C LEU A 125 -13.53 -3.13 0.09
N SER A 126 -12.80 -2.30 0.85
CA SER A 126 -12.35 -2.66 2.19
C SER A 126 -13.52 -3.02 3.09
N ARG A 127 -14.55 -2.18 3.15
CA ARG A 127 -15.77 -2.44 3.95
C ARG A 127 -16.64 -3.57 3.41
N LEU A 128 -16.59 -3.81 2.10
CA LEU A 128 -17.29 -4.95 1.50
C LEU A 128 -16.71 -6.26 2.01
N PHE A 129 -15.38 -6.39 2.05
CA PHE A 129 -14.74 -7.65 2.42
C PHE A 129 -14.44 -7.77 3.90
N TYR A 130 -14.16 -6.69 4.62
CA TYR A 130 -13.63 -6.76 5.98
C TYR A 130 -14.26 -5.71 6.89
N SER A 131 -14.35 -6.07 8.18
CA SER A 131 -14.45 -5.09 9.25
C SER A 131 -13.03 -4.58 9.53
N VAL A 132 -12.76 -3.31 9.18
CA VAL A 132 -11.41 -2.74 9.22
C VAL A 132 -11.17 -2.02 10.53
N HIS A 133 -10.04 -2.34 11.16
CA HIS A 133 -9.64 -1.82 12.46
C HIS A 133 -8.28 -1.13 12.36
N LEU A 134 -8.15 -0.01 13.06
CA LEU A 134 -6.92 0.77 13.17
C LEU A 134 -6.37 0.60 14.59
N GLY A 135 -5.07 0.37 14.69
CA GLY A 135 -4.37 0.20 15.95
C GLY A 135 -4.31 1.50 16.77
N ARG A 136 -4.00 1.37 18.06
CA ARG A 136 -3.82 2.54 18.95
C ARG A 136 -2.47 3.22 18.67
N GLY A 137 -2.45 4.54 18.79
CA GLY A 137 -1.27 5.39 18.55
C GLY A 137 -1.08 5.79 17.07
N ASP A 138 -1.89 5.23 16.17
CA ASP A 138 -1.82 5.43 14.73
C ASP A 138 -1.90 6.91 14.31
N ALA A 139 -2.74 7.70 14.98
CA ALA A 139 -2.93 9.11 14.67
C ALA A 139 -1.94 10.03 15.41
N GLN A 140 -1.37 9.61 16.55
CA GLN A 140 -0.43 10.43 17.33
C GLN A 140 0.99 10.25 16.80
N THR A 141 1.38 9.00 16.54
CA THR A 141 2.68 8.62 15.96
C THR A 141 3.00 9.37 14.67
N LEU A 142 1.99 9.66 13.84
CA LEU A 142 2.17 10.39 12.59
C LEU A 142 2.13 11.92 12.75
N ARG A 143 1.38 12.42 13.73
CA ARG A 143 1.32 13.86 14.07
C ARG A 143 2.64 14.35 14.68
N ASP A 144 3.33 13.49 15.42
CA ASP A 144 4.61 13.81 16.05
C ASP A 144 5.78 13.88 15.06
N ILE A 145 5.58 13.44 13.81
CA ILE A 145 6.59 13.52 12.76
C ILE A 145 6.58 14.93 12.17
N ASP A 146 7.73 15.60 12.12
CA ASP A 146 7.90 16.90 11.48
C ASP A 146 7.22 16.91 10.08
N PRO A 147 6.32 17.87 9.81
CA PRO A 147 5.68 18.05 8.51
C PRO A 147 6.68 18.21 7.35
N LYS A 148 7.88 18.74 7.62
CA LYS A 148 8.97 18.85 6.65
C LYS A 148 9.64 17.52 6.35
N SER A 149 9.55 16.50 7.21
CA SER A 149 10.21 15.21 6.94
C SER A 149 9.57 14.45 5.78
N ALA A 150 10.39 13.72 5.01
CA ALA A 150 9.90 12.77 4.04
C ALA A 150 9.48 11.48 4.75
N VAL A 151 8.19 11.11 4.62
CA VAL A 151 7.65 9.91 5.28
C VAL A 151 7.68 8.72 4.33
N VAL A 152 8.21 7.59 4.82
CA VAL A 152 8.24 6.32 4.10
C VAL A 152 7.52 5.25 4.91
N PHE A 153 6.31 4.87 4.49
CA PHE A 153 5.61 3.74 5.08
C PHE A 153 6.28 2.43 4.66
N VAL A 154 6.65 1.62 5.64
CA VAL A 154 7.36 0.34 5.43
C VAL A 154 6.49 -0.77 5.99
N MET A 155 6.01 -1.67 5.14
CA MET A 155 4.88 -2.52 5.51
C MET A 155 5.11 -3.99 5.16
N ASN A 156 4.59 -4.91 5.98
CA ASN A 156 4.49 -6.30 5.54
C ASN A 156 3.47 -6.45 4.39
N HIS A 157 3.57 -7.53 3.63
CA HIS A 157 2.73 -7.79 2.47
C HIS A 157 2.09 -9.17 2.53
N ARG A 158 0.79 -9.23 2.85
CA ARG A 158 0.02 -10.49 2.96
C ARG A 158 -1.02 -10.65 1.85
N SER A 159 -1.63 -9.56 1.38
CA SER A 159 -2.69 -9.61 0.34
C SER A 159 -2.54 -8.48 -0.68
N ASN A 160 -3.08 -8.66 -1.89
CA ASN A 160 -3.22 -7.51 -2.79
C ASN A 160 -4.20 -6.46 -2.21
N MET A 161 -5.03 -6.86 -1.25
CA MET A 161 -5.88 -5.96 -0.47
C MET A 161 -5.05 -4.92 0.30
N ASP A 162 -3.77 -5.17 0.60
CA ASP A 162 -2.90 -4.22 1.31
C ASP A 162 -2.80 -2.87 0.58
N TYR A 163 -2.70 -2.88 -0.76
CA TYR A 163 -2.67 -1.65 -1.54
C TYR A 163 -3.97 -0.85 -1.40
N VAL A 164 -5.10 -1.56 -1.39
CA VAL A 164 -6.42 -0.96 -1.30
C VAL A 164 -6.64 -0.39 0.10
N LEU A 165 -6.29 -1.16 1.13
CA LEU A 165 -6.43 -0.75 2.52
C LEU A 165 -5.57 0.48 2.81
N VAL A 166 -4.29 0.46 2.43
CA VAL A 166 -3.37 1.56 2.68
C VAL A 166 -3.74 2.81 1.86
N THR A 167 -4.26 2.65 0.64
CA THR A 167 -4.79 3.79 -0.12
C THR A 167 -5.95 4.46 0.60
N TRP A 168 -6.83 3.67 1.24
CA TRP A 168 -7.89 4.24 2.08
C TRP A 168 -7.33 4.87 3.37
N LEU A 169 -6.37 4.24 4.04
CA LEU A 169 -5.82 4.76 5.30
C LEU A 169 -4.99 6.04 5.14
N ALA A 170 -4.38 6.25 3.98
CA ALA A 170 -3.66 7.47 3.68
C ALA A 170 -4.53 8.59 3.11
N ALA A 171 -5.81 8.31 2.82
CA ALA A 171 -6.74 9.20 2.15
C ALA A 171 -6.79 10.61 2.75
N ASP A 172 -6.79 10.68 4.08
CA ASP A 172 -6.94 11.92 4.84
C ASP A 172 -5.58 12.48 5.32
N ARG A 173 -4.47 11.78 4.99
CA ARG A 173 -3.14 12.09 5.53
C ARG A 173 -2.19 12.62 4.46
N SER A 174 -2.02 11.90 3.35
CA SER A 174 -1.14 12.34 2.26
C SER A 174 -1.38 11.57 0.95
N ALA A 175 -0.91 12.15 -0.17
CA ALA A 175 -0.82 11.41 -1.42
C ALA A 175 0.35 10.41 -1.36
N LEU A 176 0.07 9.10 -1.36
CA LEU A 176 1.11 8.06 -1.37
C LEU A 176 1.70 7.80 -2.76
N SER A 177 3.00 7.51 -2.81
CA SER A 177 3.69 6.98 -3.99
C SER A 177 4.14 5.55 -3.70
N TYR A 178 3.70 4.57 -4.50
CA TYR A 178 3.98 3.15 -4.27
C TYR A 178 4.99 2.59 -5.25
N ALA A 179 5.86 1.71 -4.74
CA ALA A 179 6.62 0.77 -5.55
C ALA A 179 5.78 -0.48 -5.86
N VAL A 180 5.41 -0.68 -7.13
CA VAL A 180 4.55 -1.80 -7.56
C VAL A 180 5.32 -2.80 -8.42
N GLY A 181 5.05 -4.09 -8.23
CA GLY A 181 5.64 -5.17 -9.02
C GLY A 181 5.11 -5.27 -10.45
N GLU A 182 5.79 -6.03 -11.30
CA GLU A 182 5.45 -6.21 -12.72
C GLU A 182 4.07 -6.84 -12.95
N TRP A 183 3.54 -7.63 -12.00
CA TRP A 183 2.26 -8.33 -12.13
C TRP A 183 1.08 -7.39 -12.39
N ALA A 184 1.13 -6.18 -11.87
CA ALA A 184 0.03 -5.21 -11.99
C ALA A 184 0.08 -4.40 -13.29
N ARG A 185 0.96 -4.75 -14.25
CA ARG A 185 1.08 -4.11 -15.58
C ARG A 185 0.02 -4.58 -16.58
N VAL A 186 -1.19 -4.90 -16.13
CA VAL A 186 -2.32 -5.33 -16.97
C VAL A 186 -3.27 -4.17 -17.22
N TRP A 187 -3.85 -4.08 -18.43
CA TRP A 187 -4.90 -3.09 -18.72
C TRP A 187 -6.23 -3.57 -18.12
N PRO A 188 -7.05 -2.71 -17.48
CA PRO A 188 -6.89 -1.27 -17.27
C PRO A 188 -6.13 -0.89 -15.97
N LEU A 189 -5.82 -1.85 -15.10
CA LEU A 189 -5.20 -1.66 -13.78
C LEU A 189 -3.92 -0.80 -13.82
N LYS A 190 -3.08 -0.99 -14.84
CA LYS A 190 -1.84 -0.24 -15.07
C LYS A 190 -2.09 1.28 -15.10
N ALA A 191 -3.14 1.73 -15.79
CA ALA A 191 -3.44 3.16 -15.92
C ALA A 191 -3.87 3.75 -14.58
N LEU A 192 -4.73 3.03 -13.85
CA LEU A 192 -5.16 3.43 -12.50
C LEU A 192 -3.98 3.53 -11.53
N ILE A 193 -3.11 2.51 -11.50
CA ILE A 193 -1.93 2.50 -10.63
C ILE A 193 -0.99 3.70 -10.91
N ARG A 194 -0.73 4.00 -12.18
CA ARG A 194 0.08 5.18 -12.54
C ARG A 194 -0.61 6.49 -12.14
N ALA A 195 -1.92 6.56 -12.32
CA ALA A 195 -2.74 7.71 -11.93
C ALA A 195 -2.72 7.94 -10.41
N MET A 196 -2.58 6.87 -9.62
CA MET A 196 -2.39 6.94 -8.17
C MET A 196 -0.97 7.36 -7.75
N GLY A 197 -0.06 7.61 -8.69
CA GLY A 197 1.32 8.02 -8.38
C GLY A 197 2.28 6.86 -8.11
N ALA A 198 1.90 5.62 -8.42
CA ALA A 198 2.74 4.46 -8.21
C ALA A 198 3.65 4.16 -9.41
N TYR A 199 4.89 3.77 -9.13
CA TYR A 199 5.92 3.44 -10.11
C TYR A 199 6.21 1.93 -10.12
N PHE A 200 6.50 1.40 -11.31
CA PHE A 200 6.71 -0.03 -11.49
C PHE A 200 8.19 -0.41 -11.47
N ILE A 201 8.55 -1.42 -10.68
CA ILE A 201 9.93 -1.90 -10.55
C ILE A 201 10.12 -3.22 -11.29
N ARG A 202 11.20 -3.31 -12.08
CA ARG A 202 11.64 -4.55 -12.72
C ARG A 202 12.34 -5.46 -11.70
N ARG A 203 11.91 -6.72 -11.58
CA ARG A 203 12.46 -7.68 -10.59
C ARG A 203 13.46 -8.68 -11.17
N ARG A 204 13.28 -9.09 -12.44
CA ARG A 204 14.11 -10.14 -13.08
C ARG A 204 15.14 -9.60 -14.07
N TYR A 205 14.81 -8.54 -14.80
CA TYR A 205 15.66 -8.00 -15.88
C TYR A 205 15.88 -6.49 -15.72
N SER A 206 16.91 -6.11 -14.99
CA SER A 206 17.27 -4.70 -14.75
C SER A 206 18.75 -4.48 -15.07
N SER A 207 19.06 -3.66 -16.06
CA SER A 207 20.44 -3.23 -16.33
C SER A 207 20.95 -2.28 -15.23
N THR A 208 22.26 -2.08 -15.15
CA THR A 208 22.91 -1.07 -14.29
C THR A 208 22.31 0.31 -14.51
N LEU A 209 22.15 0.71 -15.78
CA LEU A 209 21.49 1.95 -16.18
C LEU A 209 20.04 2.06 -15.66
N TYR A 210 19.23 1.00 -15.75
CA TYR A 210 17.87 1.03 -15.21
C TYR A 210 17.86 1.26 -13.70
N ARG A 211 18.74 0.56 -12.96
CA ARG A 211 18.85 0.71 -11.51
C ARG A 211 19.31 2.12 -11.13
N ALA A 212 20.22 2.72 -11.88
CA ALA A 212 20.67 4.10 -11.66
C ALA A 212 19.53 5.11 -11.86
N VAL A 213 18.77 5.00 -12.96
CA VAL A 213 17.61 5.86 -13.22
C VAL A 213 16.52 5.69 -12.14
N LEU A 214 16.26 4.45 -11.70
CA LEU A 214 15.31 4.16 -10.62
C LEU A 214 15.79 4.73 -9.29
N ALA A 215 17.05 4.54 -8.94
CA ALA A 215 17.64 5.07 -7.71
C ALA A 215 17.48 6.58 -7.67
N ARG A 216 17.88 7.29 -8.73
CA ARG A 216 17.76 8.75 -8.80
C ARG A 216 16.32 9.23 -8.68
N TYR A 217 15.38 8.56 -9.34
CA TYR A 217 13.95 8.90 -9.20
C TYR A 217 13.46 8.79 -7.73
N VAL A 218 13.83 7.72 -7.03
CA VAL A 218 13.45 7.52 -5.62
C VAL A 218 14.06 8.61 -4.74
N GLN A 219 15.33 8.94 -4.97
CA GLN A 219 16.06 9.97 -4.23
C GLN A 219 15.45 11.36 -4.43
N MET A 220 15.21 11.77 -5.68
CA MET A 220 14.52 13.04 -5.99
C MET A 220 13.13 13.10 -5.33
N SER A 221 12.40 11.98 -5.34
CA SER A 221 11.08 11.93 -4.68
C SER A 221 11.18 12.15 -3.17
N ILE A 222 12.18 11.56 -2.50
CA ILE A 222 12.43 11.78 -1.07
C ILE A 222 12.85 13.22 -0.78
N GLN A 223 13.78 13.78 -1.57
CA GLN A 223 14.29 15.15 -1.39
C GLN A 223 13.16 16.19 -1.48
N GLU A 224 12.19 15.95 -2.35
CA GLU A 224 11.01 16.78 -2.55
C GLU A 224 9.92 16.55 -1.48
N GLY A 225 10.14 15.63 -0.54
CA GLY A 225 9.23 15.34 0.58
C GLY A 225 8.05 14.44 0.21
N VAL A 226 8.09 13.75 -0.93
CA VAL A 226 6.99 12.88 -1.36
C VAL A 226 6.81 11.73 -0.39
N THR A 227 5.59 11.57 0.15
CA THR A 227 5.28 10.40 0.97
C THR A 227 5.31 9.12 0.13
N GLN A 228 6.12 8.16 0.55
CA GLN A 228 6.28 6.88 -0.14
C GLN A 228 5.74 5.72 0.70
N ALA A 229 5.36 4.65 0.03
CA ALA A 229 4.99 3.39 0.66
C ALA A 229 5.68 2.23 -0.05
N ILE A 230 6.36 1.39 0.72
CA ILE A 230 7.15 0.26 0.23
C ILE A 230 6.81 -1.02 1.01
N PHE A 231 6.84 -2.13 0.27
CA PHE A 231 6.76 -3.48 0.83
C PHE A 231 8.15 -4.11 0.76
N PRO A 232 8.99 -3.98 1.80
CA PRO A 232 10.37 -4.46 1.76
C PRO A 232 10.47 -5.97 1.48
N GLU A 233 9.48 -6.79 1.83
CA GLU A 233 9.47 -8.23 1.50
C GLU A 233 9.60 -8.50 -0.01
N GLY A 234 9.19 -7.55 -0.85
CA GLY A 234 9.30 -7.64 -2.30
C GLY A 234 8.33 -8.65 -2.93
N GLY A 235 7.39 -9.23 -2.17
CA GLY A 235 6.36 -10.15 -2.63
C GLY A 235 5.37 -10.45 -1.51
N LEU A 236 4.24 -11.05 -1.87
CA LEU A 236 3.25 -11.53 -0.89
C LEU A 236 3.85 -12.69 -0.07
N SER A 237 3.52 -12.74 1.21
CA SER A 237 3.89 -13.85 2.09
C SER A 237 3.26 -15.16 1.60
N LEU A 238 4.08 -16.22 1.50
CA LEU A 238 3.67 -17.54 1.02
C LEU A 238 3.29 -18.50 2.15
N ASN A 239 3.75 -18.20 3.37
CA ASN A 239 3.53 -19.02 4.57
C ASN A 239 2.86 -18.23 5.71
N GLY A 240 2.45 -16.99 5.45
CA GLY A 240 1.79 -16.14 6.42
C GLY A 240 2.71 -15.42 7.40
N ALA A 241 3.96 -15.83 7.57
CA ALA A 241 4.93 -15.06 8.36
C ALA A 241 5.37 -13.80 7.63
N VAL A 242 5.81 -12.78 8.37
CA VAL A 242 6.52 -11.63 7.82
C VAL A 242 7.91 -12.08 7.36
N GLY A 243 8.20 -11.91 6.08
CA GLY A 243 9.44 -12.33 5.45
C GLY A 243 10.64 -11.40 5.72
N LYS A 244 11.76 -11.68 5.05
CA LYS A 244 12.97 -10.85 5.10
C LYS A 244 12.87 -9.66 4.15
N ALA A 245 13.46 -8.53 4.53
CA ALA A 245 13.52 -7.34 3.68
C ALA A 245 14.45 -7.51 2.47
N LYS A 246 13.99 -7.03 1.31
CA LYS A 246 14.80 -6.68 0.15
C LYS A 246 15.32 -5.27 0.33
N LYS A 247 16.64 -5.15 0.35
CA LYS A 247 17.36 -3.92 0.74
C LYS A 247 17.44 -2.87 -0.37
N GLY A 248 17.10 -3.19 -1.62
CA GLY A 248 17.36 -2.34 -2.79
C GLY A 248 16.76 -0.93 -2.71
N LEU A 249 15.47 -0.80 -2.40
CA LEU A 249 14.84 0.53 -2.29
C LEU A 249 15.34 1.30 -1.06
N LEU A 250 15.51 0.62 0.07
CA LEU A 250 16.07 1.22 1.28
C LEU A 250 17.48 1.76 1.02
N HIS A 251 18.30 0.99 0.30
CA HIS A 251 19.65 1.39 -0.08
C HIS A 251 19.66 2.67 -0.91
N TYR A 252 18.72 2.82 -1.87
CA TYR A 252 18.64 4.05 -2.67
C TYR A 252 18.32 5.29 -1.84
N ILE A 253 17.49 5.13 -0.80
CA ILE A 253 17.12 6.20 0.13
C ILE A 253 18.31 6.55 1.03
N VAL A 254 18.94 5.55 1.64
CA VAL A 254 20.05 5.75 2.59
C VAL A 254 21.29 6.35 1.91
N ARG A 255 21.63 5.90 0.70
CA ARG A 255 22.88 6.28 0.02
C ARG A 255 22.98 7.77 -0.34
N ASP A 256 21.86 8.45 -0.57
CA ASP A 256 21.81 9.87 -0.99
C ASP A 256 21.18 10.75 0.09
N PHE A 257 21.13 10.22 1.32
CA PHE A 257 20.67 10.96 2.48
C PHE A 257 21.80 11.80 3.05
N ASP A 258 21.53 13.08 3.26
CA ASP A 258 22.43 14.02 3.92
C ASP A 258 21.96 14.29 5.36
N PRO A 259 22.67 13.80 6.39
CA PRO A 259 22.33 14.06 7.80
C PRO A 259 22.41 15.54 8.21
N ALA A 260 23.07 16.40 7.43
CA ALA A 260 23.11 17.85 7.65
C ALA A 260 22.04 18.61 6.84
N GLY A 261 21.36 17.94 5.91
CA GLY A 261 20.33 18.54 5.08
C GLY A 261 19.10 18.98 5.87
N GLU A 262 18.27 19.83 5.26
CA GLU A 262 17.07 20.40 5.92
C GLU A 262 15.97 19.36 6.19
N ARG A 263 15.95 18.25 5.44
CA ARG A 263 14.86 17.27 5.46
C ARG A 263 15.33 15.94 6.03
N ASP A 264 14.70 15.47 7.10
CA ASP A 264 14.86 14.10 7.58
C ASP A 264 13.98 13.11 6.79
N VAL A 265 14.35 11.83 6.81
CA VAL A 265 13.54 10.72 6.28
C VAL A 265 13.05 9.90 7.46
N VAL A 266 11.74 9.83 7.64
CA VAL A 266 11.13 9.07 8.72
C VAL A 266 10.44 7.83 8.16
N PHE A 267 10.97 6.67 8.51
CA PHE A 267 10.36 5.40 8.19
C PHE A 267 9.29 5.08 9.23
N VAL A 268 8.08 4.76 8.75
CA VAL A 268 6.95 4.39 9.61
C VAL A 268 6.63 2.91 9.36
N PRO A 269 7.00 2.01 10.29
CA PRO A 269 6.62 0.60 10.22
C PRO A 269 5.09 0.45 10.27
N VAL A 270 4.52 -0.35 9.37
CA VAL A 270 3.09 -0.67 9.33
C VAL A 270 2.92 -2.18 9.28
N ALA A 271 2.14 -2.72 10.20
CA ALA A 271 1.81 -4.14 10.24
C ALA A 271 0.34 -4.35 9.90
N LEU A 272 0.08 -5.20 8.91
CA LEU A 272 -1.23 -5.61 8.45
C LEU A 272 -1.48 -7.07 8.78
N ASN A 273 -2.67 -7.37 9.29
CA ASN A 273 -3.13 -8.75 9.46
C ASN A 273 -4.59 -8.91 9.05
N TYR A 274 -4.98 -10.15 8.70
CA TYR A 274 -6.32 -10.50 8.22
C TYR A 274 -6.79 -11.82 8.83
N ASP A 275 -8.09 -11.91 9.10
CA ASP A 275 -8.74 -13.19 9.39
C ASP A 275 -8.80 -14.09 8.16
N ARG A 276 -8.87 -13.49 6.97
CA ARG A 276 -8.85 -14.23 5.72
C ARG A 276 -8.15 -13.45 4.63
N VAL A 277 -7.12 -14.05 4.05
CA VAL A 277 -6.44 -13.53 2.86
C VAL A 277 -7.15 -14.05 1.62
N LEU A 278 -7.49 -13.16 0.68
CA LEU A 278 -8.20 -13.51 -0.56
C LEU A 278 -7.44 -14.53 -1.41
N GLU A 279 -6.11 -14.39 -1.43
CA GLU A 279 -5.21 -15.17 -2.27
C GLU A 279 -4.57 -16.37 -1.56
N ASP A 280 -4.98 -16.70 -0.33
CA ASP A 280 -4.27 -17.66 0.54
C ASP A 280 -3.96 -19.00 -0.15
N ARG A 281 -4.96 -19.64 -0.77
CA ARG A 281 -4.79 -20.91 -1.49
C ARG A 281 -3.74 -20.83 -2.60
N MET A 282 -3.73 -19.74 -3.36
CA MET A 282 -2.77 -19.55 -4.45
C MET A 282 -1.37 -19.28 -3.89
N LEU A 283 -1.26 -18.52 -2.80
CA LEU A 283 0.01 -18.20 -2.15
C LEU A 283 0.65 -19.42 -1.51
N ILE A 284 -0.13 -20.22 -0.79
CA ILE A 284 0.32 -21.48 -0.17
C ILE A 284 0.83 -22.44 -1.25
N LYS A 285 0.03 -22.67 -2.30
CA LYS A 285 0.43 -23.52 -3.43
C LYS A 285 1.71 -23.03 -4.10
N ALA A 286 1.86 -21.72 -4.28
CA ALA A 286 3.09 -21.15 -4.85
C ALA A 286 4.31 -21.28 -3.92
N GLY A 287 4.10 -21.36 -2.60
CA GLY A 287 5.12 -21.70 -1.62
C GLY A 287 5.57 -23.15 -1.73
N GLU A 288 4.62 -24.07 -1.93
CA GLU A 288 4.86 -25.51 -2.08
C GLU A 288 5.58 -25.84 -3.39
N THR A 289 5.13 -25.27 -4.52
CA THR A 289 5.66 -25.60 -5.85
C THR A 289 6.86 -24.74 -6.26
N GLY A 290 7.11 -23.61 -5.58
CA GLY A 290 8.08 -22.60 -5.98
C GLY A 290 7.68 -21.78 -7.22
N GLU A 291 6.55 -22.11 -7.86
CA GLU A 291 6.08 -21.43 -9.07
C GLU A 291 5.26 -20.17 -8.74
N ARG A 292 5.89 -19.01 -8.90
CA ARG A 292 5.24 -17.70 -8.64
C ARG A 292 4.49 -17.11 -9.82
N ARG A 293 3.90 -17.94 -10.70
CA ARG A 293 3.15 -17.49 -11.89
C ARG A 293 1.65 -17.45 -11.61
N PHE A 294 1.17 -16.29 -11.17
CA PHE A 294 -0.25 -16.03 -10.95
C PHE A 294 -0.90 -15.48 -12.23
N ARG A 295 -1.26 -16.36 -13.17
CA ARG A 295 -2.07 -15.96 -14.34
C ARG A 295 -3.54 -16.22 -14.05
N VAL A 296 -4.17 -15.31 -13.30
CA VAL A 296 -5.64 -15.33 -13.15
C VAL A 296 -6.25 -14.86 -14.47
N ARG A 297 -7.14 -15.68 -15.07
CA ARG A 297 -7.86 -15.28 -16.29
C ARG A 297 -8.91 -14.24 -15.94
N LEU A 298 -9.07 -13.21 -16.77
CA LEU A 298 -10.02 -12.12 -16.52
C LEU A 298 -11.47 -12.62 -16.37
N SER A 299 -11.83 -13.68 -17.10
CA SER A 299 -13.13 -14.37 -17.02
C SER A 299 -13.36 -15.05 -15.67
N GLU A 300 -12.34 -15.67 -15.08
CA GLU A 300 -12.43 -16.30 -13.76
C GLU A 300 -12.65 -15.25 -12.66
N ALA A 301 -11.93 -14.14 -12.74
CA ALA A 301 -12.11 -13.00 -11.83
C ALA A 301 -13.52 -12.39 -11.98
N ALA A 302 -14.02 -12.22 -13.20
CA ALA A 302 -15.36 -11.73 -13.46
C ALA A 302 -16.44 -12.69 -12.92
N GLY A 303 -16.29 -13.99 -13.15
CA GLY A 303 -17.21 -15.01 -12.62
C GLY A 303 -17.18 -15.10 -11.09
N TRP A 304 -16.03 -14.90 -10.46
CA TRP A 304 -15.93 -14.77 -9.00
C TRP A 304 -16.63 -13.51 -8.47
N ALA A 305 -16.42 -12.36 -9.12
CA ALA A 305 -17.09 -11.11 -8.77
C ALA A 305 -18.62 -11.21 -8.94
N TRP A 306 -19.10 -11.86 -10.02
CA TRP A 306 -20.51 -12.14 -10.23
C TRP A 306 -21.09 -13.00 -9.10
N ARG A 307 -20.40 -14.09 -8.73
CA ARG A 307 -20.83 -14.96 -7.61
C ARG A 307 -20.88 -14.22 -6.28
N LEU A 308 -19.94 -13.33 -6.01
CA LEU A 308 -19.97 -12.47 -4.82
C LEU A 308 -21.17 -11.53 -4.82
N MET A 309 -21.41 -10.86 -5.95
CA MET A 309 -22.54 -9.96 -6.11
C MET A 309 -23.86 -10.72 -5.96
N TRP A 310 -23.96 -11.92 -6.53
CA TRP A 310 -25.12 -12.80 -6.39
C TRP A 310 -25.35 -13.25 -4.94
N GLN A 311 -24.30 -13.66 -4.23
CA GLN A 311 -24.40 -13.99 -2.80
C GLN A 311 -24.81 -12.80 -1.96
N LYS A 312 -24.32 -11.60 -2.29
CA LYS A 312 -24.71 -10.36 -1.62
C LYS A 312 -26.17 -10.03 -1.85
N MET A 313 -26.65 -10.10 -3.10
CA MET A 313 -28.07 -9.86 -3.42
C MET A 313 -29.00 -10.87 -2.73
N ARG A 314 -28.52 -12.10 -2.49
CA ARG A 314 -29.25 -13.14 -1.74
C ARG A 314 -29.11 -13.03 -0.22
N GLY A 315 -28.41 -12.03 0.31
CA GLY A 315 -28.16 -11.87 1.75
C GLY A 315 -27.27 -12.96 2.36
N ARG A 316 -26.55 -13.74 1.52
CA ARG A 316 -25.70 -14.86 1.95
C ARG A 316 -24.21 -14.49 2.04
N PHE A 317 -23.87 -13.26 1.70
CA PHE A 317 -22.50 -12.79 1.78
C PHE A 317 -22.13 -12.48 3.23
N ARG A 318 -21.20 -13.26 3.80
CA ARG A 318 -20.52 -12.94 5.04
C ARG A 318 -19.19 -12.24 4.74
N THR A 319 -18.82 -11.27 5.57
CA THR A 319 -17.49 -10.65 5.49
C THR A 319 -16.40 -11.69 5.71
N PHE A 320 -15.20 -11.36 5.30
CA PHE A 320 -13.99 -12.18 5.43
C PHE A 320 -13.33 -11.99 6.81
N GLY A 321 -14.12 -11.61 7.81
CA GLY A 321 -13.69 -11.30 9.15
C GLY A 321 -13.05 -9.92 9.24
N HIS A 322 -12.03 -9.83 10.08
CA HIS A 322 -11.35 -8.59 10.42
C HIS A 322 -10.10 -8.38 9.58
N ALA A 323 -9.82 -7.11 9.27
CA ALA A 323 -8.52 -6.65 8.81
C ALA A 323 -8.04 -5.56 9.76
N ALA A 324 -6.82 -5.70 10.28
CA ALA A 324 -6.26 -4.74 11.21
C ALA A 324 -4.96 -4.17 10.67
N VAL A 325 -4.77 -2.87 10.89
CA VAL A 325 -3.55 -2.14 10.57
C VAL A 325 -3.03 -1.49 11.83
N CYS A 326 -1.75 -1.69 12.14
CA CYS A 326 -1.11 -1.10 13.30
C CYS A 326 0.23 -0.48 12.90
N TYR A 327 0.56 0.70 13.42
CA TYR A 327 1.90 1.25 13.23
C TYR A 327 2.87 0.73 14.30
N GLY A 328 4.13 0.56 13.91
CA GLY A 328 5.24 0.43 14.84
C GLY A 328 5.90 1.78 15.12
N ALA A 329 6.87 1.81 16.04
CA ALA A 329 7.61 3.04 16.36
C ALA A 329 8.33 3.58 15.10
N PRO A 330 8.23 4.87 14.76
CA PRO A 330 8.95 5.46 13.63
C PRO A 330 10.46 5.46 13.83
N VAL A 331 11.20 5.34 12.72
CA VAL A 331 12.66 5.45 12.70
C VAL A 331 13.04 6.70 11.91
N SER A 332 13.62 7.70 12.59
CA SER A 332 14.30 8.81 11.94
C SER A 332 15.61 8.30 11.32
N LEU A 333 15.81 8.53 10.02
CA LEU A 333 17.03 8.16 9.34
C LEU A 333 18.21 8.99 9.85
N ARG A 334 18.00 10.29 10.10
CA ARG A 334 19.01 11.15 10.74
C ARG A 334 19.43 10.56 12.09
N GLY A 335 18.47 10.33 12.98
CA GLY A 335 18.75 9.78 14.31
C GLY A 335 19.40 8.39 14.25
N PHE A 336 19.03 7.56 13.28
CA PHE A 336 19.63 6.24 13.06
C PHE A 336 21.10 6.34 12.64
N VAL A 337 21.41 7.20 11.67
CA VAL A 337 22.77 7.37 11.13
C VAL A 337 23.68 8.11 12.13
N THR A 338 23.17 9.06 12.89
CA THR A 338 23.98 9.80 13.89
C THR A 338 24.14 9.03 15.20
N GLY A 339 23.20 8.16 15.55
CA GLY A 339 23.15 7.47 16.84
C GLY A 339 23.77 6.07 16.87
N GLN A 340 24.12 5.48 15.72
CA GLN A 340 24.70 4.14 15.64
C GLN A 340 26.01 4.15 14.84
N ALA A 341 27.09 3.63 15.45
CA ALA A 341 28.39 3.54 14.80
C ALA A 341 28.38 2.64 13.55
N ASP A 342 27.58 1.57 13.56
CA ASP A 342 27.44 0.61 12.45
C ASP A 342 26.18 0.83 11.60
N ALA A 343 25.75 2.09 11.46
CA ALA A 343 24.56 2.44 10.69
C ALA A 343 24.70 2.00 9.22
N SER A 344 24.02 0.90 8.88
CA SER A 344 24.01 0.31 7.54
C SER A 344 22.58 0.15 7.02
N THR A 345 22.43 -0.01 5.70
CA THR A 345 21.12 -0.32 5.11
C THR A 345 20.57 -1.65 5.66
N GLU A 346 21.46 -2.61 5.92
CA GLU A 346 21.19 -3.90 6.54
C GLU A 346 20.59 -3.74 7.95
N ALA A 347 21.27 -2.97 8.81
CA ALA A 347 20.82 -2.73 10.18
C ALA A 347 19.48 -1.98 10.22
N LEU A 348 19.31 -0.98 9.34
CA LEU A 348 18.03 -0.27 9.20
C LEU A 348 16.93 -1.22 8.75
N ALA A 349 17.18 -2.04 7.73
CA ALA A 349 16.20 -3.00 7.24
C ALA A 349 15.78 -3.99 8.32
N GLU A 350 16.72 -4.54 9.10
CA GLU A 350 16.38 -5.44 10.20
C GLU A 350 15.59 -4.72 11.29
N THR A 351 16.01 -3.52 11.69
CA THR A 351 15.28 -2.68 12.67
C THR A 351 13.83 -2.46 12.25
N LEU A 352 13.60 -2.12 10.97
CA LEU A 352 12.26 -1.93 10.42
C LEU A 352 11.46 -3.23 10.45
N MET A 353 12.04 -4.35 10.04
CA MET A 353 11.34 -5.63 10.03
C MET A 353 11.00 -6.11 11.45
N VAL A 354 11.88 -5.95 12.43
CA VAL A 354 11.59 -6.22 13.86
C VAL A 354 10.39 -5.39 14.32
N ARG A 355 10.39 -4.08 14.04
CA ARG A 355 9.27 -3.19 14.43
C ARG A 355 7.96 -3.55 13.73
N ILE A 356 8.01 -4.02 12.48
CA ILE A 356 6.82 -4.53 11.78
C ILE A 356 6.32 -5.80 12.46
N ARG A 357 7.20 -6.78 12.72
CA ARG A 357 6.83 -8.06 13.36
C ARG A 357 6.23 -7.84 14.75
N ALA A 358 6.81 -6.95 15.54
CA ALA A 358 6.29 -6.58 16.87
C ALA A 358 4.94 -5.86 16.81
N ALA A 359 4.64 -5.14 15.71
CA ALA A 359 3.38 -4.43 15.53
C ALA A 359 2.25 -5.29 14.94
N VAL A 360 2.52 -6.51 14.45
CA VAL A 360 1.49 -7.40 13.87
C VAL A 360 0.36 -7.65 14.87
N PRO A 361 -0.89 -7.28 14.54
CA PRO A 361 -2.00 -7.49 15.45
C PRO A 361 -2.47 -8.95 15.48
N LEU A 362 -2.93 -9.41 16.65
CA LEU A 362 -3.61 -10.69 16.80
C LEU A 362 -5.09 -10.54 16.43
N LEU A 363 -5.59 -11.49 15.64
CA LEU A 363 -6.95 -11.54 15.13
C LEU A 363 -7.60 -12.91 15.44
N PRO A 364 -8.94 -13.01 15.45
CA PRO A 364 -9.68 -14.23 15.76
C PRO A 364 -9.20 -15.49 15.02
N VAL A 365 -9.12 -15.44 13.69
CA VAL A 365 -8.77 -16.61 12.87
C VAL A 365 -7.30 -17.00 13.04
N PRO A 366 -6.32 -16.08 12.94
CA PRO A 366 -4.93 -16.38 13.27
C PRO A 366 -4.73 -16.94 14.68
N LEU A 367 -5.44 -16.42 15.68
CA LEU A 367 -5.38 -16.89 17.06
C LEU A 367 -5.90 -18.33 17.18
N ALA A 368 -7.08 -18.60 16.62
CA ALA A 368 -7.66 -19.94 16.61
C ALA A 368 -6.77 -20.93 15.85
N ALA A 369 -6.22 -20.53 14.70
CA ALA A 369 -5.30 -21.35 13.94
C ALA A 369 -4.03 -21.69 14.74
N ALA A 370 -3.44 -20.69 15.42
CA ALA A 370 -2.28 -20.90 16.28
C ALA A 370 -2.58 -21.82 17.47
N ALA A 371 -3.77 -21.69 18.08
CA ALA A 371 -4.18 -22.56 19.18
C ALA A 371 -4.23 -24.03 18.73
N VAL A 372 -4.89 -24.31 17.60
CA VAL A 372 -4.98 -25.67 17.04
C VAL A 372 -3.60 -26.22 16.67
N VAL A 373 -2.72 -25.41 16.10
CA VAL A 373 -1.34 -25.83 15.79
C VAL A 373 -0.56 -26.18 17.06
N ARG A 374 -0.68 -25.38 18.13
CA ARG A 374 0.03 -25.64 19.39
C ARG A 374 -0.46 -26.87 20.13
N THR A 375 -1.74 -27.22 19.98
CA THR A 375 -2.33 -28.43 20.59
C THR A 375 -2.14 -29.69 19.73
N GLY A 376 -1.32 -29.65 18.68
CA GLY A 376 -1.02 -30.83 17.86
C GLY A 376 -2.09 -31.17 16.81
N GLY A 377 -3.01 -30.26 16.51
CA GLY A 377 -3.96 -30.40 15.40
C GLY A 377 -5.27 -31.14 15.72
N THR A 378 -5.43 -31.68 16.92
CA THR A 378 -6.73 -32.16 17.42
C THR A 378 -6.87 -31.77 18.88
N ALA A 379 -7.92 -31.05 19.25
CA ALA A 379 -8.14 -30.60 20.62
C ALA A 379 -9.61 -30.28 20.90
N SER A 380 -10.01 -30.42 22.16
CA SER A 380 -11.30 -29.94 22.67
C SER A 380 -11.36 -28.41 22.68
N ILE A 381 -12.57 -27.85 22.69
CA ILE A 381 -12.77 -26.40 22.75
C ILE A 381 -12.10 -25.81 24.01
N ARG A 382 -12.17 -26.50 25.15
CA ARG A 382 -11.56 -26.06 26.42
C ARG A 382 -10.03 -25.99 26.35
N GLU A 383 -9.39 -26.97 25.71
CA GLU A 383 -7.94 -26.96 25.51
C GLU A 383 -7.51 -25.82 24.58
N LEU A 384 -8.30 -25.54 23.54
CA LEU A 384 -8.06 -24.43 22.63
C LEU A 384 -8.24 -23.07 23.34
N GLU A 385 -9.24 -22.93 24.21
CA GLU A 385 -9.46 -21.74 25.03
C GLU A 385 -8.28 -21.50 25.97
N HIS A 386 -7.78 -22.53 26.64
CA HIS A 386 -6.62 -22.44 27.50
C HIS A 386 -5.35 -22.04 26.72
N ALA A 387 -5.10 -22.69 25.58
CA ALA A 387 -3.97 -22.37 24.71
C ALA A 387 -4.06 -20.94 24.15
N ALA A 388 -5.25 -20.50 23.73
CA ALA A 388 -5.49 -19.14 23.26
C ALA A 388 -5.30 -18.11 24.37
N GLY A 389 -5.80 -18.39 25.58
CA GLY A 389 -5.61 -17.54 26.76
C GLY A 389 -4.14 -17.29 27.06
N ALA A 390 -3.35 -18.37 27.16
CA ALA A 390 -1.91 -18.27 27.42
C ALA A 390 -1.16 -17.50 26.31
N MET A 391 -1.57 -17.66 25.05
CA MET A 391 -0.99 -16.88 23.94
C MET A 391 -1.35 -15.41 24.02
N VAL A 392 -2.60 -15.08 24.36
CA VAL A 392 -3.05 -13.69 24.49
C VAL A 392 -2.32 -13.01 25.64
N GLU A 393 -2.19 -13.66 26.79
CA GLU A 393 -1.43 -13.16 27.95
C GLU A 393 0.03 -12.89 27.57
N THR A 394 0.71 -13.87 26.97
CA THR A 394 2.08 -13.70 26.47
C THR A 394 2.19 -12.53 25.47
N ALA A 395 1.20 -12.36 24.60
CA ALA A 395 1.18 -11.27 23.63
C ALA A 395 0.95 -9.90 24.29
N GLN A 396 0.10 -9.83 25.31
CA GLN A 396 -0.18 -8.61 26.09
C GLN A 396 1.06 -8.15 26.85
N ASP A 397 1.76 -9.08 27.51
CA ASP A 397 2.98 -8.78 28.25
C ASP A 397 4.05 -8.15 27.35
N ARG A 398 4.07 -8.55 26.08
CA ARG A 398 5.00 -8.03 25.06
C ARG A 398 4.46 -6.83 24.29
N GLY A 399 3.35 -6.24 24.72
CA GLY A 399 2.73 -5.06 24.11
C GLY A 399 2.18 -5.28 22.70
N ALA A 400 1.69 -6.49 22.39
CA ALA A 400 1.08 -6.79 21.09
C ALA A 400 -0.26 -6.07 20.93
N ASN A 401 -0.57 -5.65 19.71
CA ASN A 401 -1.89 -5.13 19.38
C ASN A 401 -2.87 -6.30 19.32
N LEU A 402 -3.93 -6.25 20.12
CA LEU A 402 -4.99 -7.23 20.10
C LEU A 402 -6.22 -6.65 19.43
N HIS A 403 -6.76 -7.37 18.45
CA HIS A 403 -8.04 -7.04 17.87
C HIS A 403 -8.97 -8.25 17.99
N LEU A 404 -9.50 -8.43 19.20
CA LEU A 404 -10.31 -9.58 19.60
C LEU A 404 -11.75 -9.11 19.90
N PRO A 405 -12.66 -9.14 18.90
CA PRO A 405 -14.05 -8.76 19.08
C PRO A 405 -14.77 -9.70 20.07
N GLY A 406 -15.79 -9.18 20.77
CA GLY A 406 -16.59 -9.96 21.73
C GLY A 406 -16.08 -9.91 23.17
N GLY A 407 -15.06 -9.10 23.47
CA GLY A 407 -14.64 -8.74 24.83
C GLY A 407 -13.98 -9.85 25.65
N SER A 408 -13.82 -11.06 25.10
CA SER A 408 -13.15 -12.18 25.74
C SER A 408 -12.36 -13.02 24.74
N VAL A 409 -11.32 -13.71 25.23
CA VAL A 409 -10.53 -14.65 24.43
C VAL A 409 -11.40 -15.79 23.89
N ALA A 410 -12.34 -16.29 24.71
CA ALA A 410 -13.27 -17.35 24.30
C ALA A 410 -14.18 -16.91 23.14
N ALA A 411 -14.73 -15.69 23.19
CA ALA A 411 -15.57 -15.17 22.10
C ALA A 411 -14.78 -15.01 20.79
N ALA A 412 -13.57 -14.46 20.87
CA ALA A 412 -12.71 -14.29 19.70
C ALA A 412 -12.26 -15.66 19.14
N LEU A 413 -11.91 -16.61 20.00
CA LEU A 413 -11.59 -17.98 19.58
C LEU A 413 -12.80 -18.63 18.90
N GLY A 414 -14.00 -18.52 19.49
CA GLY A 414 -15.24 -19.06 18.92
C GLY A 414 -15.50 -18.53 17.51
N SER A 415 -15.37 -17.21 17.31
CA SER A 415 -15.49 -16.59 15.98
C SER A 415 -14.43 -17.10 15.01
N GLY A 416 -13.18 -17.26 15.45
CA GLY A 416 -12.08 -17.77 14.63
C GLY A 416 -12.30 -19.22 14.21
N VAL A 417 -12.72 -20.07 15.15
CA VAL A 417 -13.05 -21.48 14.93
C VAL A 417 -14.25 -21.62 13.97
N GLU A 418 -15.31 -20.82 14.16
CA GLU A 418 -16.45 -20.82 13.24
C GLU A 418 -16.00 -20.48 11.82
N ALA A 419 -15.20 -19.41 11.66
CA ALA A 419 -14.69 -19.01 10.37
C ALA A 419 -13.80 -20.08 9.71
N LEU A 420 -12.93 -20.75 10.47
CA LEU A 420 -12.11 -21.87 9.95
C LEU A 420 -12.96 -23.09 9.58
N THR A 421 -14.01 -23.39 10.35
CA THR A 421 -14.94 -24.50 10.10
C THR A 421 -15.79 -24.25 8.84
N LEU A 422 -16.33 -23.03 8.68
CA LEU A 422 -17.07 -22.63 7.48
C LEU A 422 -16.23 -22.70 6.20
N ARG A 423 -14.91 -22.62 6.34
CA ARG A 423 -13.95 -22.74 5.23
C ARG A 423 -13.50 -24.19 5.00
N GLY A 424 -14.00 -25.15 5.78
CA GLY A 424 -13.60 -26.55 5.73
C GLY A 424 -12.13 -26.78 6.09
N ILE A 425 -11.54 -25.88 6.90
CA ILE A 425 -10.16 -26.02 7.39
C ILE A 425 -10.16 -26.88 8.66
N LEU A 426 -11.16 -26.68 9.52
CA LEU A 426 -11.41 -27.49 10.71
C LEU A 426 -12.71 -28.27 10.54
N GLN A 427 -12.75 -29.46 11.13
CA GLN A 427 -13.93 -30.29 11.24
C GLN A 427 -14.22 -30.58 12.71
N ARG A 428 -15.49 -30.56 13.09
CA ARG A 428 -15.93 -31.03 14.41
C ARG A 428 -15.99 -32.55 14.43
N ASP A 429 -15.42 -33.14 15.48
CA ASP A 429 -15.40 -34.57 15.75
C ASP A 429 -15.84 -34.78 17.21
N GLY A 430 -17.15 -34.90 17.41
CA GLY A 430 -17.77 -34.81 18.75
C GLY A 430 -17.49 -33.45 19.42
N ASP A 431 -16.91 -33.49 20.61
CA ASP A 431 -16.50 -32.32 21.40
C ASP A 431 -15.11 -31.76 21.02
N ALA A 432 -14.42 -32.44 20.10
CA ALA A 432 -13.10 -32.04 19.62
C ALA A 432 -13.18 -31.37 18.24
N LEU A 433 -12.18 -30.54 17.96
CA LEU A 433 -11.91 -29.96 16.65
C LEU A 433 -10.62 -30.58 16.12
N ARG A 434 -10.67 -31.04 14.88
CA ARG A 434 -9.51 -31.57 14.16
C ARG A 434 -9.25 -30.82 12.87
N ILE A 435 -7.99 -30.79 12.46
CA ILE A 435 -7.62 -30.30 11.14
C ILE A 435 -8.23 -31.21 10.07
N THR A 436 -8.85 -30.61 9.05
CA THR A 436 -9.33 -31.37 7.90
C THR A 436 -8.12 -31.84 7.08
N PRO A 437 -8.02 -33.12 6.69
CA PRO A 437 -6.88 -33.63 5.93
C PRO A 437 -6.57 -32.78 4.68
N GLY A 438 -5.30 -32.40 4.50
CA GLY A 438 -4.85 -31.55 3.40
C GLY A 438 -5.02 -30.04 3.65
N GLN A 439 -5.44 -29.62 4.85
CA GLN A 439 -5.60 -28.22 5.25
C GLN A 439 -4.50 -27.74 6.20
N GLU A 440 -3.51 -28.57 6.51
CA GLU A 440 -2.42 -28.31 7.45
C GLU A 440 -1.65 -27.05 7.06
N ASN A 441 -1.30 -26.91 5.78
CA ASN A 441 -0.59 -25.73 5.27
C ASN A 441 -1.47 -24.47 5.30
N THR A 442 -2.79 -24.62 5.13
CA THR A 442 -3.72 -23.48 5.22
C THR A 442 -3.85 -23.02 6.66
N LEU A 443 -3.97 -23.94 7.62
CA LEU A 443 -3.99 -23.60 9.03
C LEU A 443 -2.65 -22.98 9.48
N GLY A 444 -1.53 -23.59 9.07
CA GLY A 444 -0.19 -23.09 9.33
C GLY A 444 0.02 -21.66 8.82
N TYR A 445 -0.51 -21.34 7.63
CA TYR A 445 -0.47 -19.98 7.08
C TYR A 445 -1.13 -18.93 8.01
N TYR A 446 -2.29 -19.25 8.59
CA TYR A 446 -2.96 -18.32 9.51
C TYR A 446 -2.27 -18.27 10.87
N ALA A 447 -1.84 -19.42 11.39
CA ALA A 447 -1.12 -19.55 12.66
C ALA A 447 0.21 -18.78 12.68
N ALA A 448 0.93 -18.76 11.55
CA ALA A 448 2.29 -18.22 11.45
C ALA A 448 2.42 -16.77 11.96
N SER A 449 1.41 -15.92 11.73
CA SER A 449 1.45 -14.52 12.19
C SER A 449 1.46 -14.39 13.71
N VAL A 450 0.68 -15.21 14.41
CA VAL A 450 0.62 -15.21 15.88
C VAL A 450 1.86 -15.88 16.45
N LEU A 451 2.24 -17.05 15.94
CA LEU A 451 3.42 -17.77 16.42
C LEU A 451 4.70 -16.96 16.25
N GLN A 452 4.87 -16.27 15.11
CA GLN A 452 5.99 -15.36 14.91
C GLN A 452 5.92 -14.21 15.91
N ARG A 453 4.76 -13.55 16.09
CA ARG A 453 4.62 -12.45 17.04
C ARG A 453 4.98 -12.84 18.47
N LEU A 454 4.65 -14.07 18.88
CA LEU A 454 5.00 -14.62 20.19
C LEU A 454 6.48 -14.98 20.34
N SER A 455 7.24 -15.08 19.24
CA SER A 455 8.69 -15.30 19.28
C SER A 455 9.50 -13.99 19.30
N GLU A 456 8.90 -12.87 18.91
CA GLU A 456 9.58 -11.57 18.88
C GLU A 456 9.70 -10.93 20.26
N PRO A 457 10.78 -10.17 20.53
CA PRO A 457 10.93 -9.38 21.74
C PRO A 457 9.90 -8.23 21.81
N ASP A 458 9.84 -7.57 22.96
CA ASP A 458 8.93 -6.46 23.23
C ASP A 458 9.03 -5.36 22.17
N ALA A 459 7.90 -4.77 21.81
CA ALA A 459 7.88 -3.59 20.96
C ALA A 459 8.56 -2.42 21.73
N PRO A 460 9.71 -1.88 21.28
CA PRO A 460 10.39 -0.83 22.02
C PRO A 460 9.51 0.44 22.10
N GLY A 461 9.36 0.96 23.33
CA GLY A 461 8.76 2.27 23.60
C GLY A 461 7.24 2.33 23.79
N ARG A 462 6.59 1.30 24.37
CA ARG A 462 5.11 1.31 24.59
C ARG A 462 4.66 1.00 26.02
N SER A 463 3.55 1.65 26.40
CA SER A 463 2.83 1.51 27.69
C SER A 463 1.99 0.21 27.75
N ARG A 464 1.94 -0.42 28.93
CA ARG A 464 1.38 -1.76 29.23
C ARG A 464 -0.16 -1.84 29.41
N ILE A 465 -0.94 -0.92 28.85
CA ILE A 465 -2.40 -0.92 29.09
C ILE A 465 -3.11 -1.70 27.97
N PRO A 466 -3.81 -2.82 28.26
CA PRO A 466 -4.57 -3.57 27.28
C PRO A 466 -5.81 -2.78 26.85
N ASP A 467 -6.23 -2.87 25.59
CA ASP A 467 -7.51 -2.27 25.16
C ASP A 467 -8.41 -3.24 24.41
N LEU A 468 -9.62 -3.35 24.97
CA LEU A 468 -10.82 -3.88 24.34
C LEU A 468 -11.32 -2.87 23.30
N THR A 469 -11.68 -3.35 22.12
CA THR A 469 -12.48 -2.58 21.16
C THR A 469 -13.94 -2.54 21.59
N LEU A 470 -14.64 -1.41 21.44
CA LEU A 470 -16.07 -1.37 21.05
C LEU A 470 -16.49 0.04 20.57
N PRO A 471 -17.57 0.20 19.77
CA PRO A 471 -18.48 -0.84 19.26
C PRO A 471 -18.75 -0.83 17.73
N GLU A 472 -19.23 -1.97 17.22
CA GLU A 472 -20.27 -2.05 16.17
C GLU A 472 -21.55 -2.57 16.87
N PRO A 473 -22.81 -2.34 16.41
CA PRO A 473 -23.31 -1.59 15.24
C PRO A 473 -24.40 -0.54 15.58
N GLY A 474 -24.43 0.59 14.86
CA GLY A 474 -25.57 1.54 14.93
C GLY A 474 -25.28 3.03 14.64
N ALA A 475 -24.01 3.46 14.58
CA ALA A 475 -23.70 4.86 14.31
C ALA A 475 -23.67 5.14 12.80
N ASP A 476 -24.74 5.77 12.31
CA ASP A 476 -24.73 6.56 11.10
C ASP A 476 -23.55 7.55 11.13
N PRO A 477 -22.65 7.60 10.13
CA PRO A 477 -21.52 8.53 10.12
C PRO A 477 -21.93 10.00 9.87
N ALA A 478 -23.22 10.34 9.96
CA ALA A 478 -23.75 11.67 9.68
C ALA A 478 -23.76 12.65 10.88
N GLY A 479 -23.27 12.25 12.07
CA GLY A 479 -23.25 13.12 13.25
C GLY A 479 -21.88 13.19 13.92
N MET A 480 -20.96 13.99 13.36
CA MET A 480 -19.91 14.62 14.17
C MET A 480 -20.37 16.06 14.44
N PRO A 481 -20.38 16.55 15.69
CA PRO A 481 -20.81 17.91 15.99
C PRO A 481 -19.84 18.90 15.33
N GLU A 482 -20.42 19.97 14.76
CA GLU A 482 -19.67 21.17 14.39
C GLU A 482 -18.91 21.65 15.63
N PHE A 483 -17.58 21.73 15.52
CA PHE A 483 -16.80 22.49 16.50
C PHE A 483 -17.11 23.96 16.25
N GLU A 484 -18.04 24.50 17.05
CA GLU A 484 -18.22 25.94 17.23
C GLU A 484 -16.88 26.57 17.60
N SER A 485 -16.52 27.58 16.83
CA SER A 485 -15.44 28.50 17.13
C SER A 485 -15.95 29.55 18.13
N ASP A 486 -15.66 29.35 19.41
CA ASP A 486 -15.55 30.46 20.36
C ASP A 486 -14.06 30.86 20.38
N GLY A 487 -13.62 32.08 20.09
CA GLY A 487 -14.33 33.34 20.18
C GLY A 487 -14.04 34.06 21.50
N THR A 488 -12.76 34.18 21.90
CA THR A 488 -12.12 35.38 22.48
C THR A 488 -10.63 35.16 22.66
#